data_AF-A0A1E7FGB9-F1
#
_entry.id   AF-A0A1E7FGB9-F1
#
_cell.length_a   1.000
_cell.length_b   1.000
_cell.length_c   1.000
_cell.angle_alpha   90.00
_cell.angle_beta   90.00
_cell.angle_gamma   90.00
#
_symmetry.space_group_name_H-M   'P 1'
#
loop_
_entity.id
_entity.type
_entity.pdbx_description
1 polymer ?
#
loop_
_entity_poly.entity_id
_entity_poly.type
_entity_poly.pdbx_seq_one_letter_code
_entity_poly.pdbx_strand_id
1 'polypeptide(L)'
;MNYDLNEDAYQLLEVSESYVSRLCTLLDEIIVPLCRHLAPRLADNLVLGVLGTVSKRLEVSLKKCRFTALGALSLDSDMRDLIHYAKDRLGSNEFNSSNVALCNACTPLSRLLQIAKLMNLDDVEDVLDLISSSKRKGNWDLSMEDSKVYLCLRVEFEADLVSQLLKVVDEE
;
A
#
# COMPACT_ATOMS: atom_id res chain seq x y z
N MET A 1 -3.24 10.03 9.99
CA MET A 1 -2.19 9.37 9.20
C MET A 1 -1.08 10.40 8.99
N ASN A 2 0.07 10.22 9.63
CA ASN A 2 1.24 11.08 9.49
C ASN A 2 2.45 10.20 9.17
N TYR A 3 3.17 10.54 8.11
CA TYR A 3 4.40 9.87 7.69
C TYR A 3 5.58 10.86 7.57
N ASP A 4 5.41 12.10 8.01
CA ASP A 4 6.51 13.04 8.19
C ASP A 4 7.03 12.83 9.63
N LEU A 5 7.94 11.85 9.76
CA LEU A 5 8.39 11.33 11.06
C LEU A 5 9.87 11.63 11.27
N ASN A 6 10.17 12.13 12.46
CA ASN A 6 11.51 12.09 13.03
C ASN A 6 11.67 10.85 13.94
N GLU A 7 12.87 10.67 14.48
CA GLU A 7 13.19 9.52 15.34
C GLU A 7 12.27 9.40 16.56
N ASP A 8 12.04 10.49 17.30
CA ASP A 8 11.17 10.49 18.48
C ASP A 8 9.71 10.13 18.13
N ALA A 9 9.18 10.67 17.03
CA ALA A 9 7.83 10.38 16.56
C ALA A 9 7.70 8.94 16.07
N TYR A 10 8.75 8.40 15.43
CA TYR A 10 8.79 7.01 14.98
C TYR A 10 8.79 6.05 16.17
N GLN A 11 9.62 6.29 17.19
CA GLN A 11 9.64 5.47 18.41
C GLN A 11 8.31 5.53 19.18
N LEU A 12 7.66 6.70 19.21
CA LEU A 12 6.33 6.82 19.81
C LEU A 12 5.28 6.02 19.02
N LEU A 13 5.40 5.98 17.69
CA LEU A 13 4.50 5.20 16.85
C LEU A 13 4.62 3.69 17.12
N GLU A 14 5.82 3.17 17.36
CA GLU A 14 6.04 1.74 17.62
C GLU A 14 5.32 1.20 18.86
N VAL A 15 5.06 2.07 19.84
CA VAL A 15 4.33 1.71 21.07
C VAL A 15 2.85 2.10 21.03
N SER A 16 2.43 2.82 20.00
CA SER A 16 1.06 3.30 19.83
C SER A 16 0.29 2.48 18.80
N GLU A 17 -1.03 2.49 18.89
CA GLU A 17 -1.88 1.88 17.87
C GLU A 17 -1.82 2.70 16.56
N SER A 18 -1.43 2.06 15.46
CA SER A 18 -1.38 2.71 14.15
C SER A 18 -2.78 3.04 13.62
N TYR A 19 -2.84 3.98 12.67
CA TYR A 19 -4.10 4.34 12.02
C TYR A 19 -4.73 3.15 11.27
N VAL A 20 -3.90 2.36 10.56
CA VAL A 20 -4.39 1.20 9.81
C VAL A 20 -4.83 0.08 10.74
N SER A 21 -4.09 -0.17 11.83
CA SER A 21 -4.49 -1.15 12.84
C SER A 21 -5.86 -0.83 13.43
N ARG A 22 -6.08 0.43 13.87
CA ARG A 22 -7.39 0.89 14.36
C ARG A 22 -8.49 0.76 13.30
N LEU A 23 -8.19 1.11 12.06
CA LEU A 23 -9.13 0.97 10.95
C LEU A 23 -9.55 -0.49 10.77
N CYS A 24 -8.61 -1.44 10.80
CA CYS A 24 -8.88 -2.87 10.72
C CYS A 24 -9.81 -3.34 11.84
N THR A 25 -9.60 -2.87 13.08
CA THR A 25 -10.50 -3.17 14.21
C THR A 25 -11.92 -2.64 13.97
N LEU A 26 -12.06 -1.39 13.50
CA LEU A 26 -13.38 -0.80 13.22
C LEU A 26 -14.08 -1.48 12.04
N LEU A 27 -13.32 -1.95 11.04
CA LEU A 27 -13.88 -2.74 9.94
C LEU A 27 -14.42 -4.08 10.44
N ASP A 28 -13.74 -4.73 11.37
CA ASP A 28 -14.21 -6.01 11.95
C ASP A 28 -15.54 -5.89 12.68
N GLU A 29 -15.77 -4.79 13.40
CA GLU A 29 -17.06 -4.53 14.07
C GLU A 29 -18.24 -4.58 13.09
N ILE A 30 -17.99 -4.30 11.80
CA ILE A 30 -19.00 -4.28 10.74
C ILE A 30 -18.98 -5.59 9.95
N ILE A 31 -17.81 -6.05 9.52
CA ILE A 31 -17.66 -7.17 8.59
C ILE A 31 -17.94 -8.50 9.28
N VAL A 32 -17.40 -8.73 10.48
CA VAL A 32 -17.49 -10.03 11.15
C VAL A 32 -18.95 -10.44 11.41
N PRO A 33 -19.84 -9.55 11.91
CA PRO A 33 -21.26 -9.90 12.07
C PRO A 33 -21.95 -10.25 10.75
N LEU A 34 -21.64 -9.52 9.66
CA LEU A 34 -22.25 -9.76 8.35
C LEU A 34 -21.80 -11.11 7.77
N CYS A 35 -20.52 -11.44 7.87
CA CYS A 35 -19.96 -12.68 7.34
C CYS A 35 -20.58 -13.94 7.96
N ARG A 36 -21.04 -13.89 9.23
CA ARG A 36 -21.71 -15.02 9.90
C ARG A 36 -23.01 -15.46 9.23
N HIS A 37 -23.63 -14.59 8.43
CA HIS A 37 -24.89 -14.85 7.75
C HIS A 37 -24.74 -15.07 6.24
N LEU A 38 -23.50 -15.10 5.74
CA LEU A 38 -23.20 -15.28 4.33
C LEU A 38 -22.63 -16.67 4.06
N ALA A 39 -22.88 -17.19 2.86
CA ALA A 39 -22.11 -18.34 2.37
C ALA A 39 -20.63 -17.94 2.25
N PRO A 40 -19.66 -18.87 2.46
CA PRO A 40 -18.23 -18.54 2.49
C PRO A 40 -17.74 -17.71 1.30
N ARG A 41 -18.15 -18.08 0.08
CA ARG A 41 -17.79 -17.35 -1.14
C ARG A 41 -18.34 -15.91 -1.16
N LEU A 42 -19.52 -15.69 -0.60
CA LEU A 42 -20.11 -14.35 -0.50
C LEU A 42 -19.42 -13.52 0.58
N ALA A 43 -18.99 -14.15 1.68
CA ALA A 43 -18.18 -13.52 2.71
C ALA A 43 -16.83 -13.06 2.14
N ASP A 44 -16.13 -13.92 1.38
CA ASP A 44 -14.86 -13.55 0.73
C ASP A 44 -15.04 -12.38 -0.25
N ASN A 45 -16.09 -12.41 -1.07
CA ASN A 45 -16.42 -11.31 -1.98
C ASN A 45 -16.71 -9.99 -1.24
N LEU A 46 -17.41 -10.05 -0.09
CA LEU A 46 -17.66 -8.88 0.75
C LEU A 46 -16.35 -8.30 1.28
N VAL A 47 -15.49 -9.15 1.85
CA VAL A 47 -14.17 -8.74 2.37
C VAL A 47 -13.33 -8.11 1.26
N LEU A 48 -13.22 -8.74 0.08
CA LEU A 48 -12.49 -8.18 -1.06
C LEU A 48 -13.06 -6.84 -1.54
N GLY A 49 -14.39 -6.70 -1.57
CA GLY A 49 -15.06 -5.45 -1.95
C GLY A 49 -14.81 -4.31 -0.96
N VAL A 50 -14.85 -4.61 0.34
CA VAL A 50 -14.51 -3.64 1.39
C VAL A 50 -13.03 -3.27 1.32
N LEU A 51 -12.14 -4.26 1.23
CA LEU A 51 -10.69 -4.06 1.12
C LEU A 51 -10.32 -3.20 -0.09
N GLY A 52 -10.93 -3.46 -1.25
CA GLY A 52 -10.73 -2.66 -2.45
C GLY A 52 -11.20 -1.22 -2.28
N THR A 53 -12.30 -1.00 -1.55
CA THR A 53 -12.83 0.35 -1.27
C THR A 53 -11.93 1.10 -0.28
N VAL A 54 -11.53 0.45 0.81
CA VAL A 54 -10.61 0.98 1.81
C VAL A 54 -9.28 1.34 1.15
N SER A 55 -8.73 0.44 0.34
CA SER A 55 -7.45 0.64 -0.32
C SER A 55 -7.46 1.87 -1.24
N LYS A 56 -8.53 2.05 -2.03
CA LYS A 56 -8.72 3.26 -2.86
C LYS A 56 -8.76 4.54 -2.01
N ARG A 57 -9.40 4.50 -0.85
CA ARG A 57 -9.52 5.67 0.04
C ARG A 57 -8.20 5.98 0.75
N LEU A 58 -7.46 4.96 1.15
CA LEU A 58 -6.11 5.10 1.70
C LEU A 58 -5.18 5.71 0.64
N GLU A 59 -5.21 5.21 -0.60
CA GLU A 59 -4.40 5.74 -1.70
C GLU A 59 -4.65 7.25 -1.91
N VAL A 60 -5.91 7.67 -1.96
CA VAL A 60 -6.29 9.10 -2.05
C VAL A 60 -5.78 9.91 -0.86
N SER A 61 -5.71 9.31 0.33
CA SER A 61 -5.20 9.96 1.54
C SER A 61 -3.69 10.07 1.53
N LEU A 62 -2.98 9.03 1.05
CA LEU A 62 -1.52 9.02 0.91
C LEU A 62 -1.02 10.13 -0.01
N LYS A 63 -1.75 10.43 -1.11
CA LYS A 63 -1.42 11.54 -2.01
C LYS A 63 -1.38 12.92 -1.34
N LYS A 64 -1.90 13.06 -0.11
CA LYS A 64 -1.91 14.31 0.66
C LYS A 64 -0.87 14.33 1.77
N CYS A 65 -0.12 13.25 1.96
CA CYS A 65 0.90 13.12 2.99
C CYS A 65 2.27 13.58 2.46
N ARG A 66 3.15 13.89 3.41
CA ARG A 66 4.61 13.98 3.19
C ARG A 66 5.25 12.77 3.86
N PHE A 67 6.38 12.32 3.32
CA PHE A 67 7.06 11.12 3.78
C PHE A 67 8.53 11.40 4.03
N THR A 68 8.99 11.01 5.22
CA THR A 68 10.41 10.76 5.47
C THR A 68 10.74 9.29 5.19
N ALA A 69 12.02 8.92 5.19
CA ALA A 69 12.44 7.52 5.14
C ALA A 69 11.80 6.68 6.27
N LEU A 70 11.76 7.21 7.50
CA LEU A 70 11.05 6.57 8.63
C LEU A 70 9.53 6.46 8.38
N GLY A 71 8.95 7.50 7.77
CA GLY A 71 7.57 7.46 7.30
C GLY A 71 7.28 6.35 6.31
N ALA A 72 8.20 6.11 5.37
CA ALA A 72 8.08 5.03 4.39
C ALA A 72 8.14 3.65 5.04
N LEU A 73 8.99 3.46 6.06
CA LEU A 73 9.03 2.22 6.86
C LEU A 73 7.72 2.01 7.61
N SER A 74 7.18 3.08 8.21
CA SER A 74 5.88 3.02 8.88
C SER A 74 4.74 2.68 7.90
N LEU A 75 4.76 3.24 6.69
CA LEU A 75 3.81 2.88 5.62
C LEU A 75 3.91 1.40 5.25
N ASP A 76 5.12 0.85 5.10
CA ASP A 76 5.30 -0.58 4.82
C ASP A 76 4.69 -1.46 5.92
N SER A 77 4.91 -1.11 7.19
CA SER A 77 4.29 -1.79 8.32
C SER A 77 2.76 -1.75 8.25
N ASP A 78 2.18 -0.57 8.00
CA ASP A 78 0.74 -0.39 7.85
C ASP A 78 0.18 -1.24 6.68
N MET A 79 0.92 -1.37 5.57
CA MET A 79 0.48 -2.22 4.45
C MET A 79 0.58 -3.71 4.79
N ARG A 80 1.58 -4.14 5.57
CA ARG A 80 1.66 -5.51 6.07
C ARG A 80 0.49 -5.83 7.01
N ASP A 81 0.12 -4.90 7.89
CA ASP A 81 -1.05 -5.05 8.77
C ASP A 81 -2.35 -5.19 7.96
N LEU A 82 -2.53 -4.40 6.91
CA LEU A 82 -3.69 -4.50 6.03
C LEU A 82 -3.74 -5.84 5.27
N ILE A 83 -2.59 -6.38 4.87
CA ILE A 83 -2.49 -7.71 4.24
C ILE A 83 -2.81 -8.82 5.23
N HIS A 84 -2.28 -8.75 6.45
CA HIS A 84 -2.58 -9.71 7.51
C HIS A 84 -4.06 -9.70 7.85
N TYR A 85 -4.64 -8.51 8.02
CA TYR A 85 -6.07 -8.33 8.21
C TYR A 85 -6.88 -9.03 7.10
N ALA A 86 -6.54 -8.78 5.84
CA ALA A 86 -7.26 -9.39 4.72
C ALA A 86 -7.18 -10.92 4.74
N LYS A 87 -5.99 -11.49 4.93
CA LYS A 87 -5.78 -12.94 4.97
C LYS A 87 -6.55 -13.61 6.11
N ASP A 88 -6.51 -13.03 7.30
CA ASP A 88 -7.18 -13.63 8.44
C ASP A 88 -8.72 -13.64 8.32
N ARG A 89 -9.30 -12.82 7.43
CA ARG A 89 -10.75 -12.77 7.18
C ARG A 89 -11.19 -13.51 5.92
N LEU A 90 -10.27 -13.84 5.03
CA LEU A 90 -10.55 -14.63 3.84
C LEU A 90 -10.51 -16.12 4.20
N GLY A 91 -11.65 -16.79 3.98
CA GLY A 91 -11.79 -18.21 4.27
C GLY A 91 -11.14 -19.12 3.21
N SER A 92 -10.97 -18.60 1.99
CA SER A 92 -10.37 -19.35 0.90
C SER A 92 -8.86 -19.48 1.05
N ASN A 93 -8.38 -20.73 1.05
CA ASN A 93 -6.94 -21.07 1.15
C ASN A 93 -6.07 -20.45 0.04
N GLU A 94 -6.70 -20.09 -1.09
CA GLU A 94 -6.06 -19.40 -2.21
C GLU A 94 -5.37 -18.10 -1.77
N PHE A 95 -6.02 -17.28 -0.94
CA PHE A 95 -5.51 -15.97 -0.53
C PHE A 95 -4.51 -16.04 0.63
N ASN A 96 -4.59 -17.09 1.45
CA ASN A 96 -3.76 -17.21 2.66
C ASN A 96 -2.33 -17.65 2.33
N SER A 97 -2.16 -18.45 1.28
CA SER A 97 -0.87 -19.01 0.88
C SER A 97 0.06 -18.03 0.16
N SER A 98 -0.46 -16.97 -0.46
CA SER A 98 0.34 -16.04 -1.26
C SER A 98 -0.29 -14.65 -1.36
N ASN A 99 0.53 -13.61 -1.21
CA ASN A 99 0.11 -12.23 -1.47
C ASN A 99 -0.27 -12.02 -2.95
N VAL A 100 0.31 -12.79 -3.86
CA VAL A 100 0.06 -12.65 -5.31
C VAL A 100 -1.41 -12.89 -5.64
N ALA A 101 -2.02 -13.93 -5.07
CA ALA A 101 -3.44 -14.21 -5.29
C ALA A 101 -4.34 -13.08 -4.78
N LEU A 102 -4.03 -12.55 -3.59
CA LEU A 102 -4.75 -11.44 -3.00
C LEU A 102 -4.59 -10.15 -3.82
N CYS A 103 -3.38 -9.82 -4.27
CA CYS A 103 -3.12 -8.67 -5.13
C CYS A 103 -3.85 -8.77 -6.48
N ASN A 104 -3.89 -9.96 -7.08
CA ASN A 104 -4.62 -10.22 -8.32
C ASN A 104 -6.14 -10.05 -8.12
N ALA A 105 -6.67 -10.48 -6.98
CA ALA A 105 -8.08 -10.32 -6.63
C ALA A 105 -8.45 -8.89 -6.19
N CYS A 106 -7.46 -8.10 -5.74
CA CYS A 106 -7.66 -6.75 -5.21
C CYS A 106 -6.60 -5.77 -5.74
N THR A 107 -6.76 -5.34 -6.99
CA THR A 107 -5.84 -4.37 -7.64
C THR A 107 -5.59 -3.09 -6.82
N PRO A 108 -6.59 -2.48 -6.14
CA PRO A 108 -6.32 -1.32 -5.29
C PRO A 108 -5.33 -1.60 -4.14
N LEU A 109 -5.36 -2.79 -3.57
CA LEU A 109 -4.40 -3.19 -2.54
C LEU A 109 -3.01 -3.45 -3.14
N SER A 110 -2.97 -4.08 -4.33
CA SER A 110 -1.73 -4.26 -5.09
C SER A 110 -1.01 -2.93 -5.32
N ARG A 111 -1.76 -1.89 -5.73
CA ARG A 111 -1.24 -0.53 -5.90
C ARG A 111 -0.68 0.06 -4.62
N LEU A 112 -1.36 -0.11 -3.48
CA LEU A 112 -0.86 0.35 -2.18
C LEU A 112 0.48 -0.30 -1.80
N LEU A 113 0.63 -1.60 -2.04
CA LEU A 113 1.89 -2.29 -1.80
C LEU A 113 3.01 -1.81 -2.73
N GLN A 114 2.68 -1.52 -3.99
CA GLN A 114 3.65 -0.92 -4.93
C GLN A 114 4.05 0.48 -4.50
N ILE A 115 3.12 1.29 -3.97
CA ILE A 115 3.42 2.59 -3.39
C ILE A 115 4.36 2.41 -2.19
N ALA A 116 4.04 1.55 -1.23
CA ALA A 116 4.93 1.29 -0.09
C ALA A 116 6.34 0.86 -0.54
N LYS A 117 6.44 -0.03 -1.53
CA LYS A 117 7.71 -0.46 -2.11
C LYS A 117 8.49 0.70 -2.76
N LEU A 118 7.80 1.55 -3.52
CA LEU A 118 8.37 2.73 -4.17
C LEU A 118 8.86 3.76 -3.14
N MET A 119 8.07 3.98 -2.08
CA MET A 119 8.41 4.92 -1.02
C MET A 119 9.59 4.44 -0.18
N ASN A 120 9.93 3.15 -0.18
CA ASN A 120 11.09 2.59 0.52
C ASN A 120 12.35 2.49 -0.34
N LEU A 121 12.41 3.18 -1.48
CA LEU A 121 13.68 3.37 -2.19
C LEU A 121 14.65 4.20 -1.33
N ASP A 122 15.89 3.74 -1.26
CA ASP A 122 17.01 4.48 -0.67
C ASP A 122 17.45 5.60 -1.62
N ASP A 123 17.68 5.23 -2.89
CA ASP A 123 18.11 6.14 -3.94
C ASP A 123 17.07 6.24 -5.07
N VAL A 124 16.79 7.47 -5.53
CA VAL A 124 15.81 7.70 -6.60
C VAL A 124 16.27 7.13 -7.95
N GLU A 125 17.58 6.96 -8.16
CA GLU A 125 18.16 6.41 -9.39
C GLU A 125 17.72 4.96 -9.64
N ASP A 126 17.43 4.20 -8.58
CA ASP A 126 17.01 2.80 -8.66
C ASP A 126 15.55 2.61 -9.10
N VAL A 127 14.79 3.71 -9.26
CA VAL A 127 13.35 3.65 -9.57
C VAL A 127 13.06 2.89 -10.86
N LEU A 128 13.85 3.10 -11.91
CA LEU A 128 13.61 2.48 -13.21
C LEU A 128 13.87 0.97 -13.16
N ASP A 129 14.88 0.55 -12.41
CA ASP A 129 15.19 -0.87 -12.18
C ASP A 129 14.11 -1.54 -11.33
N LEU A 130 13.61 -0.86 -10.30
CA LEU A 130 12.49 -1.31 -9.50
C LEU A 130 11.24 -1.54 -10.36
N ILE A 131 10.86 -0.55 -11.17
CA ILE A 131 9.67 -0.61 -12.03
C ILE A 131 9.83 -1.68 -13.09
N SER A 132 10.97 -1.71 -13.80
CA SER A 132 11.22 -2.66 -14.89
C SER A 132 11.26 -4.11 -14.41
N SER A 133 11.90 -4.37 -13.25
CA SER A 133 11.93 -5.70 -12.65
C SER A 133 10.56 -6.16 -12.17
N SER A 134 9.72 -5.25 -11.68
CA SER A 134 8.35 -5.54 -11.22
C SER A 134 7.39 -5.77 -12.40
N LYS A 135 7.47 -4.93 -13.45
CA LYS A 135 6.70 -5.13 -14.70
C LYS A 135 6.99 -6.50 -15.34
N ARG A 136 8.26 -6.93 -15.39
CA ARG A 136 8.65 -8.26 -15.90
C ARG A 136 8.01 -9.42 -15.11
N LYS A 137 7.73 -9.21 -13.83
CA LYS A 137 7.05 -10.19 -12.96
C LYS A 137 5.51 -10.08 -13.01
N GLY A 138 4.98 -9.14 -13.78
CA GLY A 138 3.53 -8.90 -13.89
C GLY A 138 2.89 -8.36 -12.61
N ASN A 139 3.67 -7.72 -11.72
CA ASN A 139 3.21 -7.26 -10.41
C ASN A 139 3.33 -5.74 -10.22
N TRP A 140 3.14 -4.99 -11.31
CA TRP A 140 3.24 -3.53 -11.31
C TRP A 140 2.05 -2.88 -12.04
N ASP A 141 1.25 -2.12 -11.30
CA ASP A 141 0.00 -1.50 -11.73
C ASP A 141 0.07 0.05 -11.70
N LEU A 142 1.12 0.63 -11.10
CA LEU A 142 1.33 2.09 -11.12
C LEU A 142 1.82 2.56 -12.49
N SER A 143 1.23 3.64 -13.00
CA SER A 143 1.76 4.35 -14.16
C SER A 143 3.06 5.09 -13.81
N MET A 144 3.81 5.55 -14.82
CA MET A 144 5.00 6.37 -14.57
C MET A 144 4.61 7.70 -13.90
N GLU A 145 3.51 8.32 -14.32
CA GLU A 145 3.02 9.55 -13.71
C GLU A 145 2.55 9.33 -12.27
N ASP A 146 1.87 8.22 -11.96
CA ASP A 146 1.54 7.89 -10.57
C ASP A 146 2.82 7.70 -9.74
N SER A 147 3.81 6.97 -10.28
CA SER A 147 5.08 6.73 -9.58
C SER A 147 5.82 8.03 -9.28
N LYS A 148 5.86 8.95 -10.25
CA LYS A 148 6.40 10.30 -10.10
C LYS A 148 5.68 11.08 -9.01
N VAL A 149 4.34 11.08 -9.01
CA VAL A 149 3.53 11.77 -8.00
C VAL A 149 3.89 11.30 -6.60
N TYR A 150 4.03 9.99 -6.37
CA TYR A 150 4.36 9.47 -5.05
C TYR A 150 5.80 9.75 -4.63
N LEU A 151 6.77 9.59 -5.53
CA LEU A 151 8.17 9.89 -5.22
C LEU A 151 8.38 11.36 -4.86
N CYS A 152 7.65 12.28 -5.49
CA CYS A 152 7.67 13.70 -5.12
C CYS A 152 7.11 13.99 -3.71
N LEU A 153 6.50 13.02 -3.03
CA LEU A 153 6.06 13.16 -1.63
C LEU A 153 7.16 12.81 -0.63
N ARG A 154 8.25 12.17 -1.05
CA ARG A 154 9.44 11.93 -0.22
C ARG A 154 10.21 13.22 -0.05
N VAL A 155 10.42 13.63 1.20
CA VAL A 155 11.10 14.91 1.49
C VAL A 155 12.58 14.88 1.14
N GLU A 156 13.18 13.69 1.06
CA GLU A 156 14.58 13.51 0.69
C GLU A 156 14.81 13.51 -0.83
N PHE A 157 13.76 13.40 -1.64
CA PHE A 157 13.89 13.31 -3.10
C PHE A 157 13.62 14.67 -3.75
N GLU A 158 14.56 15.12 -4.58
CA GLU A 158 14.40 16.35 -5.35
C GLU A 158 13.39 16.14 -6.49
N ALA A 159 12.32 16.94 -6.50
CA ALA A 159 11.24 16.81 -7.48
C ALA A 159 11.70 16.97 -8.93
N ASP A 160 12.73 17.80 -9.18
CA ASP A 160 13.31 17.98 -10.51
C ASP A 160 14.04 16.72 -10.98
N LEU A 161 14.80 16.07 -10.10
CA LEU A 161 15.49 14.81 -10.40
C LEU A 161 14.49 13.68 -10.68
N VAL A 162 13.47 13.53 -9.83
CA VAL A 162 12.37 12.57 -10.03
C VAL A 162 11.70 12.81 -11.39
N SER A 163 11.41 14.07 -11.71
CA SER A 163 10.78 14.45 -12.97
C SER A 163 11.67 14.18 -14.18
N GLN A 164 12.99 14.40 -14.08
CA GLN A 164 13.92 14.09 -15.16
C GLN A 164 14.01 12.59 -15.42
N LEU A 165 14.20 11.78 -14.37
CA LEU A 165 14.33 10.32 -14.50
C LEU A 165 13.08 9.66 -15.11
N LEU A 166 11.90 10.12 -14.69
CA LEU A 166 10.64 9.53 -15.14
C LEU A 166 10.08 10.13 -16.44
N LYS A 167 10.60 11.28 -16.90
CA LYS A 167 10.27 11.85 -18.24
C LYS A 167 10.87 11.05 -19.38
N VAL A 168 12.03 10.40 -19.18
CA VAL A 168 12.78 9.70 -20.25
C VAL A 168 11.95 8.60 -20.94
N VAL A 169 10.84 8.16 -20.34
CA VAL A 169 10.06 7.00 -20.82
C VAL A 169 8.76 7.39 -21.54
N ASP A 170 8.30 8.65 -21.50
CA ASP A 170 7.11 9.07 -22.24
C ASP A 170 7.38 9.28 -23.75
N GLU A 171 8.63 9.14 -24.20
CA GLU A 171 9.06 9.34 -25.59
C GLU A 171 9.34 8.04 -26.39
N GLU A 172 9.06 6.86 -25.84
CA GLU A 172 9.15 5.55 -26.55
C GLU A 172 7.79 4.81 -26.63
#